data_AF-C4WG24-F1
#
_entry.id   AF-C4WG24-F1
#
_cell.length_a   1.000
_cell.length_b   1.000
_cell.length_c   1.000
_cell.angle_alpha   90.00
_cell.angle_beta   90.00
_cell.angle_gamma   90.00
#
_symmetry.space_group_name_H-M   'P 1'
#
loop_
_entity.id
_entity.type
_entity.pdbx_description
1 polymer ?
#
loop_
_entity_poly.entity_id
_entity_poly.type
_entity_poly.pdbx_seq_one_letter_code
_entity_poly.pdbx_strand_id
1 'polypeptide(L)'
;MNPGVHTMTNPISQPFVLTESRCLTGVSVKCARVGDPAKPVLVQIRPMEYGMADPKTVLAEAYVPGSALKEGEFFDANFRYPVYAEKARNLAIVLMTDDPTRTVAVGRLGDVDKTGQLISQQPFTVGSLQISSNGATVTTLDGTYLVCKLRGARFTETEKRAYVGTFKAAKMSDILVSAGVEYPETGTDVAIILKRPDGSEIVSSPTQAHMLTEYIVNEDIQVFAHLRGSDRVTPFVFPGVQVREGELQPTANYETRSVEFKDASKVVTTIEAKLPSGSSAQISIGVQGDFVQVAPIEATPLGDGVAEQTYERPDYPEANLDARTRIVLNGTPAARPEISNLRMWISKVA
;
A
#
# COMPACT_ATOMS: atom_id res chain seq x y z
N MET A 1 -11.05 -46.19 -28.19
CA MET A 1 -11.97 -45.05 -27.91
C MET A 1 -11.12 -43.82 -27.69
N ASN A 2 -11.40 -42.73 -28.40
CA ASN A 2 -10.68 -41.47 -28.26
C ASN A 2 -10.95 -40.88 -26.85
N PRO A 3 -9.95 -40.31 -26.17
CA PRO A 3 -10.19 -39.56 -24.93
C PRO A 3 -11.22 -38.47 -25.23
N GLY A 4 -12.28 -38.39 -24.41
CA GLY A 4 -13.45 -37.57 -24.64
C GLY A 4 -13.10 -36.15 -25.08
N VAL A 5 -13.38 -35.83 -26.34
CA VAL A 5 -13.17 -34.50 -26.91
C VAL A 5 -14.41 -33.67 -26.60
N HIS A 6 -14.30 -32.71 -25.67
CA HIS A 6 -15.41 -31.80 -25.34
C HIS A 6 -15.24 -30.46 -26.05
N THR A 7 -16.26 -30.07 -26.80
CA THR A 7 -16.32 -28.82 -27.56
C THR A 7 -16.40 -27.60 -26.64
N MET A 8 -15.46 -26.65 -26.76
CA MET A 8 -15.41 -25.42 -25.94
C MET A 8 -16.35 -24.32 -26.45
N THR A 9 -17.58 -24.65 -26.82
CA THR A 9 -18.55 -23.62 -27.25
C THR A 9 -18.93 -22.67 -26.09
N ASN A 10 -18.65 -23.05 -24.84
CA ASN A 10 -19.00 -22.27 -23.65
C ASN A 10 -17.92 -22.39 -22.54
N PRO A 11 -17.88 -21.50 -21.52
CA PRO A 11 -16.88 -21.59 -20.46
C PRO A 11 -16.84 -22.95 -19.79
N ILE A 12 -15.63 -23.47 -19.64
CA ILE A 12 -15.36 -24.64 -18.82
C ILE A 12 -14.60 -24.21 -17.57
N SER A 13 -14.92 -24.80 -16.42
CA SER A 13 -14.25 -24.51 -15.16
C SER A 13 -13.77 -25.79 -14.48
N GLN A 14 -12.52 -25.78 -14.00
CA GLN A 14 -11.96 -26.84 -13.18
C GLN A 14 -11.76 -26.30 -11.76
N PRO A 15 -12.60 -26.70 -10.79
CA PRO A 15 -12.35 -26.49 -9.37
C PRO A 15 -11.00 -27.08 -8.94
N PHE A 16 -10.30 -26.38 -8.05
CA PHE A 16 -9.09 -26.86 -7.40
C PHE A 16 -8.91 -26.20 -6.03
N VAL A 17 -8.06 -26.82 -5.21
CA VAL A 17 -7.60 -26.28 -3.93
C VAL A 17 -6.11 -26.54 -3.80
N LEU A 18 -5.38 -25.60 -3.21
CA LEU A 18 -3.96 -25.79 -2.91
C LEU A 18 -3.77 -26.35 -1.51
N THR A 19 -2.82 -27.27 -1.35
CA THR A 19 -2.39 -27.78 -0.03
C THR A 19 -1.50 -26.79 0.71
N GLU A 20 -0.81 -25.91 -0.02
CA GLU A 20 0.09 -24.88 0.48
C GLU A 20 -0.11 -23.61 -0.34
N SER A 21 -0.07 -22.43 0.31
CA SER A 21 -0.23 -21.17 -0.40
C SER A 21 0.96 -20.89 -1.30
N ARG A 22 0.72 -20.24 -2.44
CA ARG A 22 1.78 -19.91 -3.40
C ARG A 22 1.35 -18.80 -4.33
N CYS A 23 2.32 -18.05 -4.85
CA CYS A 23 2.10 -17.19 -6.01
C CYS A 23 2.03 -18.04 -7.30
N LEU A 24 0.89 -18.06 -7.97
CA LEU A 24 0.70 -18.71 -9.28
C LEU A 24 1.15 -17.78 -10.40
N THR A 25 1.90 -18.30 -11.37
CA THR A 25 2.36 -17.55 -12.55
C THR A 25 1.62 -17.94 -13.83
N GLY A 26 0.80 -18.98 -13.79
CA GLY A 26 0.04 -19.42 -14.95
C GLY A 26 -0.56 -20.81 -14.81
N VAL A 27 -1.15 -21.28 -15.90
CA VAL A 27 -1.69 -22.64 -16.04
C VAL A 27 -1.25 -23.21 -17.39
N SER A 28 -0.75 -24.45 -17.38
CA SER A 28 -0.56 -25.21 -18.61
C SER A 28 -1.77 -26.09 -18.85
N VAL A 29 -2.35 -26.04 -20.05
CA VAL A 29 -3.51 -26.87 -20.42
C VAL A 29 -3.20 -27.65 -21.68
N LYS A 30 -3.63 -28.91 -21.73
CA LYS A 30 -3.39 -29.75 -22.91
C LYS A 30 -4.47 -29.51 -23.97
N CYS A 31 -4.05 -29.08 -25.16
CA CYS A 31 -4.94 -28.90 -26.30
C CYS A 31 -5.34 -30.27 -26.88
N ALA A 32 -6.64 -30.52 -27.05
CA ALA A 32 -7.15 -31.72 -27.70
C ALA A 32 -7.50 -31.47 -29.17
N ARG A 33 -7.94 -30.26 -29.53
CA ARG A 33 -8.15 -29.83 -30.91
C ARG A 33 -7.88 -28.34 -31.01
N VAL A 34 -7.08 -27.95 -32.00
CA VAL A 34 -6.68 -26.55 -32.19
C VAL A 34 -7.88 -25.68 -32.58
N GLY A 35 -8.73 -26.13 -33.50
CA GLY A 35 -9.81 -25.29 -34.05
C GLY A 35 -9.27 -24.21 -35.00
N ASP A 36 -9.92 -23.05 -35.08
CA ASP A 36 -9.52 -21.86 -35.82
C ASP A 36 -8.31 -21.17 -35.14
N PRO A 37 -7.14 -21.11 -35.81
CA PRO A 37 -5.94 -20.47 -35.29
C PRO A 37 -6.07 -18.96 -35.06
N ALA A 38 -7.04 -18.28 -35.69
CA ALA A 38 -7.29 -16.85 -35.49
C ALA A 38 -7.98 -16.54 -34.15
N LYS A 39 -8.59 -17.55 -33.53
CA LYS A 39 -9.39 -17.39 -32.30
C LYS A 39 -8.59 -17.73 -31.05
N PRO A 40 -8.52 -16.84 -30.05
CA PRO A 40 -7.72 -17.07 -28.84
C PRO A 40 -8.44 -17.95 -27.80
N VAL A 41 -7.68 -18.34 -26.78
CA VAL A 41 -8.20 -18.92 -25.52
C VAL A 41 -7.90 -17.94 -24.39
N LEU A 42 -8.93 -17.57 -23.65
CA LEU A 42 -8.82 -16.82 -22.41
C LEU A 42 -8.80 -17.82 -21.24
N VAL A 43 -7.77 -17.75 -20.41
CA VAL A 43 -7.60 -18.57 -19.22
C VAL A 43 -7.62 -17.67 -17.99
N GLN A 44 -8.41 -18.02 -16.98
CA GLN A 44 -8.55 -17.23 -15.77
C GLN A 44 -8.48 -18.09 -14.51
N ILE A 45 -8.09 -17.46 -13.40
CA ILE A 45 -8.27 -17.99 -12.05
C ILE A 45 -9.34 -17.16 -11.37
N ARG A 46 -10.34 -17.83 -10.80
CA ARG A 46 -11.44 -17.19 -10.09
C ARG A 46 -11.68 -17.86 -8.73
N PRO A 47 -12.14 -17.14 -7.71
CA PRO A 47 -12.64 -17.77 -6.51
C PRO A 47 -13.91 -18.57 -6.83
N MET A 48 -14.21 -19.57 -6.02
CA MET A 48 -15.49 -20.28 -6.11
C MET A 48 -16.50 -19.74 -5.09
N GLU A 49 -17.72 -19.49 -5.55
CA GLU A 49 -18.88 -19.15 -4.72
C GLU A 49 -20.05 -20.08 -5.06
N TYR A 50 -20.75 -20.57 -4.03
CA TYR A 50 -21.91 -21.46 -4.20
C TYR A 50 -21.68 -22.66 -5.14
N GLY A 51 -20.45 -23.19 -5.16
CA GLY A 51 -20.07 -24.35 -5.96
C GLY A 51 -19.71 -24.06 -7.42
N MET A 52 -19.63 -22.79 -7.84
CA MET A 52 -19.21 -22.38 -9.19
C MET A 52 -18.17 -21.28 -9.15
N ALA A 53 -17.46 -21.03 -10.26
CA ALA A 53 -16.54 -19.91 -10.36
C ALA A 53 -17.31 -18.57 -10.29
N ASP A 54 -16.84 -17.63 -9.46
CA ASP A 54 -17.46 -16.31 -9.33
C ASP A 54 -17.46 -15.59 -10.70
N PRO A 55 -18.63 -15.15 -11.21
CA PRO A 55 -18.69 -14.41 -12.46
C PRO A 55 -18.04 -13.02 -12.41
N LYS A 56 -17.90 -12.42 -11.21
CA LYS A 56 -17.48 -11.03 -11.02
C LYS A 56 -16.00 -10.88 -10.71
N THR A 57 -15.43 -11.79 -9.92
CA THR A 57 -14.04 -11.70 -9.48
C THR A 57 -13.11 -12.52 -10.36
N VAL A 58 -12.12 -11.86 -10.95
CA VAL A 58 -11.01 -12.49 -11.68
C VAL A 58 -9.73 -12.18 -10.92
N LEU A 59 -9.03 -13.22 -10.44
CA LEU A 59 -7.78 -13.06 -9.69
C LEU A 59 -6.58 -12.94 -10.63
N ALA A 60 -6.61 -13.69 -11.73
CA ALA A 60 -5.60 -13.60 -12.78
C ALA A 60 -6.19 -14.03 -14.11
N GLU A 61 -5.61 -13.51 -15.19
CA GLU A 61 -5.99 -13.85 -16.55
C GLU A 61 -4.80 -13.89 -17.50
N ALA A 62 -4.93 -14.70 -18.53
CA ALA A 62 -3.96 -14.84 -19.61
C ALA A 62 -4.68 -15.10 -20.93
N TYR A 63 -4.18 -14.46 -21.99
CA TYR A 63 -4.63 -14.66 -23.36
C TYR A 63 -3.62 -15.53 -24.10
N VAL A 64 -4.09 -16.63 -24.68
CA VAL A 64 -3.27 -17.53 -25.49
C VAL A 64 -3.76 -17.44 -26.94
N PRO A 65 -2.92 -16.99 -27.89
CA PRO A 65 -3.33 -16.94 -29.29
C PRO A 65 -3.55 -18.35 -29.84
N GLY A 66 -4.61 -18.53 -30.65
CA GLY A 66 -4.93 -19.84 -31.25
C GLY A 66 -3.80 -20.40 -32.12
N SER A 67 -3.01 -19.52 -32.75
CA SER A 67 -1.83 -19.87 -33.55
C SER A 67 -0.69 -20.49 -32.75
N ALA A 68 -0.67 -20.34 -31.42
CA ALA A 68 0.32 -20.98 -30.55
C ALA A 68 -0.08 -22.40 -30.10
N LEU A 69 -1.30 -22.83 -30.41
CA LEU A 69 -1.80 -24.13 -29.99
C LEU A 69 -1.35 -25.23 -30.95
N LYS A 70 -1.06 -26.40 -30.38
CA LYS A 70 -0.74 -27.62 -31.13
C LYS A 70 -1.51 -28.79 -30.55
N GLU A 71 -2.08 -29.60 -31.43
CA GLU A 71 -2.93 -30.72 -31.04
C GLU A 71 -2.12 -31.75 -30.23
N GLY A 72 -2.64 -32.12 -29.06
CA GLY A 72 -1.99 -33.07 -28.16
C GLY A 72 -0.86 -32.49 -27.30
N GLU A 73 -0.46 -31.23 -27.49
CA GLU A 73 0.56 -30.55 -26.68
C GLU A 73 -0.04 -29.67 -25.57
N PHE A 74 0.78 -29.34 -24.58
CA PHE A 74 0.43 -28.32 -23.58
C PHE A 74 0.69 -26.92 -24.15
N PHE A 75 -0.25 -26.02 -23.94
CA PHE A 75 -0.02 -24.59 -24.09
C PHE A 75 0.04 -23.92 -22.72
N ASP A 76 0.88 -22.90 -22.60
CA ASP A 76 1.10 -22.16 -21.36
C ASP A 76 0.32 -20.84 -21.36
N ALA A 77 -0.61 -20.71 -20.43
CA ALA A 77 -1.31 -19.47 -20.14
C ALA A 77 -0.58 -18.75 -19.00
N ASN A 78 0.39 -17.90 -19.34
CA ASN A 78 1.20 -17.16 -18.38
C ASN A 78 0.48 -15.86 -17.96
N PHE A 79 0.29 -15.67 -16.66
CA PHE A 79 -0.27 -14.44 -16.11
C PHE A 79 0.74 -13.30 -16.22
N ARG A 80 0.24 -12.09 -16.46
CA ARG A 80 1.09 -10.88 -16.53
C ARG A 80 1.84 -10.63 -15.23
N TYR A 81 1.18 -10.88 -14.10
CA TYR A 81 1.76 -10.79 -12.76
C TYR A 81 1.43 -12.08 -12.00
N PRO A 82 2.32 -12.54 -11.10
CA PRO A 82 1.98 -13.63 -10.20
C PRO A 82 0.77 -13.26 -9.35
N VAL A 83 -0.09 -14.23 -9.06
CA VAL A 83 -1.26 -14.05 -8.21
C VAL A 83 -1.15 -14.90 -6.96
N TYR A 84 -1.44 -14.34 -5.79
CA TYR A 84 -1.46 -15.13 -4.57
C TYR A 84 -2.67 -16.08 -4.55
N ALA A 85 -2.40 -17.37 -4.36
CA ALA A 85 -3.41 -18.39 -4.13
C ALA A 85 -3.20 -18.98 -2.74
N GLU A 86 -4.17 -18.75 -1.87
CA GLU A 86 -4.16 -19.19 -0.47
C GLU A 86 -4.43 -20.71 -0.37
N LYS A 87 -3.75 -21.37 0.56
CA LYS A 87 -4.03 -22.78 0.89
C LYS A 87 -5.49 -22.99 1.29
N ALA A 88 -6.04 -24.16 1.02
CA ALA A 88 -7.39 -24.56 1.40
C ALA A 88 -8.53 -23.66 0.86
N ARG A 89 -8.24 -22.68 0.01
CA ARG A 89 -9.25 -21.85 -0.65
C ARG A 89 -9.72 -22.50 -1.94
N ASN A 90 -11.04 -22.58 -2.13
CA ASN A 90 -11.63 -23.09 -3.35
C ASN A 90 -11.48 -22.07 -4.48
N LEU A 91 -10.72 -22.45 -5.50
CA LEU A 91 -10.47 -21.68 -6.70
C LEU A 91 -10.89 -22.49 -7.94
N ALA A 92 -11.04 -21.82 -9.08
CA ALA A 92 -11.32 -22.49 -10.35
C ALA A 92 -10.44 -21.95 -11.47
N ILE A 93 -9.95 -22.85 -12.31
CA ILE A 93 -9.39 -22.51 -13.63
C ILE A 93 -10.58 -22.37 -14.57
N VAL A 94 -10.76 -21.22 -15.21
CA VAL A 94 -11.82 -20.98 -16.18
C VAL A 94 -11.20 -20.80 -17.57
N LEU A 95 -11.70 -21.53 -18.57
CA LEU A 95 -11.26 -21.44 -19.95
C LEU A 95 -12.42 -21.00 -20.84
N MET A 96 -12.17 -20.01 -21.70
CA MET A 96 -13.14 -19.46 -22.63
C MET A 96 -12.52 -19.29 -24.02
N THR A 97 -13.30 -19.53 -25.06
CA THR A 97 -12.93 -19.30 -26.46
C THR A 97 -14.20 -19.04 -27.26
N ASP A 98 -14.10 -18.28 -28.34
CA ASP A 98 -15.19 -18.02 -29.29
C ASP A 98 -15.19 -19.04 -30.47
N ASP A 99 -14.33 -20.06 -30.38
CA ASP A 99 -14.20 -21.12 -31.37
C ASP A 99 -15.06 -22.34 -31.02
N PRO A 100 -16.09 -22.64 -31.83
CA PRO A 100 -17.00 -23.75 -31.57
C PRO A 100 -16.38 -25.13 -31.88
N THR A 101 -15.12 -25.22 -32.30
CA THR A 101 -14.45 -26.49 -32.63
C THR A 101 -13.23 -26.77 -31.75
N ARG A 102 -12.77 -25.76 -30.99
CA ARG A 102 -11.62 -25.90 -30.10
C ARG A 102 -11.99 -26.77 -28.91
N THR A 103 -11.06 -27.66 -28.54
CA THR A 103 -11.24 -28.57 -27.40
C THR A 103 -9.96 -28.70 -26.59
N VAL A 104 -10.13 -28.98 -25.30
CA VAL A 104 -9.04 -29.32 -24.38
C VAL A 104 -9.12 -30.78 -23.96
N ALA A 105 -8.00 -31.35 -23.57
CA ALA A 105 -7.97 -32.71 -23.10
C ALA A 105 -8.53 -32.79 -21.67
N VAL A 106 -9.41 -33.77 -21.47
CA VAL A 106 -9.93 -34.15 -20.16
C VAL A 106 -9.57 -35.60 -19.88
N GLY A 107 -9.45 -35.94 -18.60
CA GLY A 107 -9.37 -37.30 -18.12
C GLY A 107 -10.64 -37.65 -17.34
N ARG A 108 -11.11 -38.89 -17.46
CA ARG A 108 -12.26 -39.37 -16.71
C ARG A 108 -11.87 -40.55 -15.83
N LEU A 109 -12.38 -40.58 -14.59
CA LEU A 109 -12.20 -41.72 -13.70
C LEU A 109 -12.76 -42.99 -14.36
N GLY A 110 -11.97 -44.06 -14.28
CA GLY A 110 -12.30 -45.36 -14.88
C GLY A 110 -11.89 -45.51 -16.35
N ASP A 111 -11.48 -44.43 -17.02
CA ASP A 111 -10.91 -44.53 -18.37
C ASP A 111 -9.45 -44.98 -18.33
N VAL A 112 -8.95 -45.47 -19.47
CA VAL A 112 -7.54 -45.82 -19.67
C VAL A 112 -6.85 -44.69 -20.42
N ASP A 113 -5.73 -44.22 -19.90
CA ASP A 113 -4.95 -43.16 -20.52
C ASP A 113 -4.19 -43.64 -21.77
N LYS A 114 -3.51 -42.71 -22.46
CA LYS A 114 -2.75 -43.03 -23.69
C LYS A 114 -1.56 -43.97 -23.46
N THR A 115 -1.16 -44.20 -22.22
CA THR A 115 -0.08 -45.12 -21.85
C THR A 115 -0.58 -46.50 -21.42
N GLY A 116 -1.90 -46.70 -21.40
CA GLY A 116 -2.53 -47.95 -20.96
C GLY A 116 -2.80 -48.01 -19.46
N GLN A 117 -2.62 -46.92 -18.72
CA GLN A 117 -2.87 -46.87 -17.27
C GLN A 117 -4.31 -46.47 -16.96
N LEU A 118 -4.91 -47.14 -15.97
CA LEU A 118 -6.23 -46.80 -15.48
C LEU A 118 -6.19 -45.47 -14.72
N ILE A 119 -7.09 -44.56 -15.05
CA ILE A 119 -7.31 -43.31 -14.30
C ILE A 119 -8.14 -43.66 -13.05
N SER A 120 -7.45 -43.98 -11.95
CA SER A 120 -8.06 -44.50 -10.72
C SER A 120 -8.17 -43.50 -9.58
N GLN A 121 -7.67 -42.27 -9.76
CA GLN A 121 -7.65 -41.25 -8.72
C GLN A 121 -8.08 -39.87 -9.23
N GLN A 122 -8.68 -39.11 -8.32
CA GLN A 122 -9.06 -37.72 -8.57
C GLN A 122 -7.83 -36.82 -8.39
N PRO A 123 -7.48 -35.98 -9.36
CA PRO A 123 -6.30 -35.10 -9.26
C PRO A 123 -6.52 -33.94 -8.29
N PHE A 124 -7.77 -33.54 -8.06
CA PHE A 124 -8.15 -32.50 -7.12
C PHE A 124 -9.15 -33.07 -6.11
N THR A 125 -8.99 -32.71 -4.84
CA THR A 125 -9.89 -33.12 -3.75
C THR A 125 -11.25 -32.42 -3.79
N VAL A 126 -11.41 -31.42 -4.67
CA VAL A 126 -12.59 -30.56 -4.75
C VAL A 126 -13.08 -30.49 -6.19
N GLY A 127 -14.33 -30.90 -6.41
CA GLY A 127 -15.12 -30.66 -7.62
C GLY A 127 -14.68 -31.42 -8.88
N SER A 128 -15.66 -31.81 -9.69
CA SER A 128 -15.41 -32.29 -11.05
C SER A 128 -15.40 -31.12 -12.05
N LEU A 129 -14.96 -31.37 -13.28
CA LEU A 129 -15.02 -30.41 -14.39
C LEU A 129 -16.44 -29.90 -14.58
N GLN A 130 -16.57 -28.62 -14.85
CA GLN A 130 -17.82 -27.90 -14.97
C GLN A 130 -17.90 -27.25 -16.35
N ILE A 131 -19.10 -27.25 -16.94
CA ILE A 131 -19.40 -26.57 -18.19
C ILE A 131 -20.58 -25.63 -17.98
N SER A 132 -20.58 -24.47 -18.61
CA SER A 132 -21.67 -23.50 -18.48
C SER A 132 -21.93 -22.81 -19.80
N SER A 133 -23.18 -22.68 -20.23
CA SER A 133 -23.56 -21.97 -21.47
C SER A 133 -23.67 -20.45 -21.33
N ASN A 134 -23.86 -19.96 -20.11
CA ASN A 134 -24.14 -18.55 -19.81
C ASN A 134 -23.20 -17.97 -18.74
N GLY A 135 -22.24 -18.76 -18.25
CA GLY A 135 -21.34 -18.37 -17.16
C GLY A 135 -22.00 -18.23 -15.78
N ALA A 136 -23.28 -18.61 -15.64
CA ALA A 136 -24.07 -18.43 -14.42
C ALA A 136 -24.81 -19.71 -13.97
N THR A 137 -25.05 -20.64 -14.90
CA THR A 137 -25.64 -21.95 -14.64
C THR A 137 -24.66 -23.00 -15.11
N VAL A 138 -24.30 -23.92 -14.24
CA VAL A 138 -23.21 -24.87 -14.45
C VAL A 138 -23.74 -26.30 -14.45
N THR A 139 -23.28 -27.11 -15.40
CA THR A 139 -23.41 -28.56 -15.40
C THR A 139 -22.08 -29.17 -14.97
N THR A 140 -22.11 -29.95 -13.90
CA THR A 140 -20.95 -30.71 -13.43
C THR A 140 -20.84 -32.01 -14.23
N LEU A 141 -19.65 -32.28 -14.77
CA LEU A 141 -19.31 -33.52 -15.46
C LEU A 141 -18.62 -34.45 -14.47
N ASP A 142 -19.41 -35.24 -13.74
CA ASP A 142 -18.91 -36.07 -12.65
C ASP A 142 -17.81 -37.03 -13.08
N GLY A 143 -16.73 -37.06 -12.29
CA GLY A 143 -15.56 -37.89 -12.53
C GLY A 143 -14.72 -37.46 -13.73
N THR A 144 -14.98 -36.28 -14.33
CA THR A 144 -14.20 -35.71 -15.43
C THR A 144 -13.32 -34.57 -14.89
N TYR A 145 -12.08 -34.48 -15.37
CA TYR A 145 -11.09 -33.51 -14.91
C TYR A 145 -10.29 -32.93 -16.07
N LEU A 146 -9.93 -31.66 -15.97
CA LEU A 146 -9.05 -30.99 -16.93
C LEU A 146 -7.62 -31.54 -16.86
N VAL A 147 -7.03 -31.89 -18.01
CA VAL A 147 -5.60 -32.23 -18.09
C VAL A 147 -4.78 -30.94 -18.08
N CYS A 148 -4.34 -30.54 -16.90
CA CYS A 148 -3.65 -29.27 -16.67
C CYS A 148 -2.49 -29.37 -15.66
N LYS A 149 -1.68 -28.31 -15.60
CA LYS A 149 -0.67 -28.08 -14.57
C LYS A 149 -0.81 -26.65 -14.04
N LEU A 150 -0.93 -26.49 -12.74
CA LEU A 150 -0.80 -25.17 -12.10
C LEU A 150 0.69 -24.81 -12.03
N ARG A 151 1.05 -23.62 -12.49
CA ARG A 151 2.43 -23.12 -12.47
C ARG A 151 2.57 -22.16 -11.30
N GLY A 152 3.33 -22.56 -10.28
CA GLY A 152 3.66 -21.73 -9.13
C GLY A 152 5.07 -21.17 -9.23
N ALA A 153 5.27 -19.96 -8.72
CA ALA A 153 6.59 -19.38 -8.54
C ALA A 153 7.41 -20.20 -7.53
N ARG A 154 8.72 -20.27 -7.78
CA ARG A 154 9.71 -20.70 -6.79
C ARG A 154 10.79 -19.62 -6.73
N PHE A 155 10.77 -18.81 -5.68
CA PHE A 155 11.74 -17.74 -5.49
C PHE A 155 13.07 -18.33 -4.98
N THR A 156 14.17 -17.96 -5.62
CA THR A 156 15.52 -18.38 -5.21
C THR A 156 16.11 -17.49 -4.12
N GLU A 157 15.54 -16.29 -3.95
CA GLU A 157 15.89 -15.30 -2.94
C GLU A 157 14.62 -14.93 -2.18
N THR A 158 14.70 -14.90 -0.85
CA THR A 158 13.58 -14.52 0.04
C THR A 158 13.56 -13.04 0.38
N GLU A 159 14.62 -12.31 0.00
CA GLU A 159 14.72 -10.86 0.15
C GLU A 159 15.18 -10.24 -1.16
N LYS A 160 14.60 -9.10 -1.54
CA LYS A 160 15.03 -8.35 -2.72
C LYS A 160 14.86 -6.87 -2.51
N ARG A 161 15.91 -6.10 -2.80
CA ARG A 161 15.85 -4.64 -2.91
C ARG A 161 15.62 -4.26 -4.37
N ALA A 162 14.43 -3.76 -4.67
CA ALA A 162 14.06 -3.26 -5.99
C ALA A 162 14.23 -1.74 -6.02
N TYR A 163 14.99 -1.22 -6.99
CA TYR A 163 15.10 0.22 -7.20
C TYR A 163 13.76 0.78 -7.72
N VAL A 164 13.26 1.82 -7.06
CA VAL A 164 11.99 2.49 -7.41
C VAL A 164 12.27 3.77 -8.18
N GLY A 165 13.24 4.56 -7.72
CA GLY A 165 13.56 5.84 -8.33
C GLY A 165 14.50 6.68 -7.48
N THR A 166 14.69 7.93 -7.87
CA THR A 166 15.47 8.92 -7.13
C THR A 166 14.75 10.25 -7.13
N PHE A 167 14.94 11.05 -6.09
CA PHE A 167 14.47 12.43 -6.03
C PHE A 167 15.52 13.34 -5.41
N LYS A 168 15.46 14.63 -5.74
CA LYS A 168 16.34 15.64 -5.16
C LYS A 168 15.67 16.23 -3.92
N ALA A 169 16.26 16.03 -2.75
CA ALA A 169 15.85 16.72 -1.53
C ALA A 169 16.49 18.11 -1.51
N ALA A 170 15.70 19.17 -1.71
CA ALA A 170 16.22 20.53 -1.71
C ALA A 170 16.60 20.97 -0.29
N LYS A 171 15.65 20.86 0.65
CA LYS A 171 15.83 21.13 2.08
C LYS A 171 14.72 20.45 2.87
N MET A 172 14.93 19.19 3.22
CA MET A 172 13.91 18.31 3.79
C MET A 172 14.17 18.06 5.27
N SER A 173 13.16 18.26 6.12
CA SER A 173 13.17 17.92 7.56
C SER A 173 12.18 16.82 7.93
N ASP A 174 11.19 16.59 7.08
CA ASP A 174 10.11 15.65 7.33
C ASP A 174 9.80 14.85 6.07
N ILE A 175 9.40 13.61 6.24
CA ILE A 175 9.11 12.70 5.13
C ILE A 175 7.81 11.98 5.43
N LEU A 176 6.91 11.88 4.45
CA LEU A 176 5.81 10.94 4.46
C LEU A 176 5.93 10.02 3.25
N VAL A 177 6.12 8.73 3.52
CA VAL A 177 6.18 7.71 2.47
C VAL A 177 4.80 7.10 2.31
N SER A 178 4.32 6.97 1.07
CA SER A 178 3.05 6.31 0.76
C SER A 178 3.25 5.32 -0.38
N ALA A 179 2.93 4.05 -0.15
CA ALA A 179 2.98 3.01 -1.17
C ALA A 179 1.79 2.07 -1.01
N GLY A 180 1.16 1.70 -2.12
CA GLY A 180 0.18 0.62 -2.13
C GLY A 180 0.93 -0.71 -2.05
N VAL A 181 0.61 -1.52 -1.05
CA VAL A 181 1.25 -2.81 -0.82
C VAL A 181 0.23 -3.88 -0.43
N GLU A 182 0.54 -5.13 -0.75
CA GLU A 182 -0.21 -6.30 -0.30
C GLU A 182 0.75 -7.27 0.42
N TYR A 183 0.30 -7.78 1.56
CA TYR A 183 1.00 -8.75 2.40
C TYR A 183 0.21 -10.06 2.42
N PRO A 184 0.49 -10.99 1.49
CA PRO A 184 -0.38 -12.15 1.31
C PRO A 184 -0.36 -13.15 2.48
N GLU A 185 0.75 -13.23 3.22
CA GLU A 185 0.91 -14.11 4.38
C GLU A 185 1.70 -13.45 5.50
N THR A 186 1.47 -13.94 6.72
CA THR A 186 2.32 -13.65 7.89
C THR A 186 3.76 -14.07 7.58
N GLY A 187 4.68 -13.10 7.54
CA GLY A 187 6.08 -13.31 7.16
C GLY A 187 6.47 -12.69 5.82
N THR A 188 5.50 -12.18 5.06
CA THR A 188 5.78 -11.23 3.97
C THR A 188 5.89 -9.80 4.51
N ASP A 189 6.84 -9.02 4.02
CA ASP A 189 7.11 -7.66 4.49
C ASP A 189 7.65 -6.77 3.37
N VAL A 190 7.36 -5.48 3.47
CA VAL A 190 7.79 -4.44 2.53
C VAL A 190 8.24 -3.24 3.34
N ALA A 191 9.51 -2.91 3.23
CA ALA A 191 10.04 -1.64 3.70
C ALA A 191 10.41 -0.76 2.50
N ILE A 192 10.18 0.54 2.63
CA ILE A 192 10.70 1.54 1.70
C ILE A 192 11.98 2.09 2.30
N ILE A 193 13.07 1.98 1.56
CA ILE A 193 14.39 2.45 1.96
C ILE A 193 14.72 3.70 1.17
N LEU A 194 14.96 4.80 1.88
CA LEU A 194 15.50 6.02 1.31
C LEU A 194 17.00 6.06 1.63
N LYS A 195 17.81 5.79 0.62
CA LYS A 195 19.26 5.75 0.73
C LYS A 195 19.84 7.12 0.36
N ARG A 196 20.61 7.68 1.28
CA ARG A 196 21.33 8.95 1.12
C ARG A 196 22.69 8.74 0.45
N PRO A 197 23.27 9.79 -0.16
CA PRO A 197 24.61 9.72 -0.77
C PRO A 197 25.73 9.37 0.21
N ASP A 198 25.58 9.70 1.49
CA ASP A 198 26.52 9.36 2.56
C ASP A 198 26.50 7.86 2.95
N GLY A 199 25.56 7.10 2.39
CA GLY A 199 25.37 5.68 2.64
C GLY A 199 24.37 5.37 3.76
N SER A 200 23.87 6.37 4.49
CA SER A 200 22.83 6.19 5.50
C SER A 200 21.48 5.86 4.86
N GLU A 201 20.67 5.09 5.57
CA GLU A 201 19.36 4.60 5.09
C GLU A 201 18.26 5.00 6.08
N ILE A 202 17.21 5.64 5.57
CA ILE A 202 15.96 5.84 6.29
C ILE A 202 15.04 4.68 5.89
N VAL A 203 14.76 3.79 6.84
CA VAL A 203 13.86 2.66 6.65
C VAL A 203 12.47 3.07 7.08
N SER A 204 11.50 2.96 6.17
CA SER A 204 10.13 3.41 6.37
C SER A 204 9.15 2.29 6.08
N SER A 205 8.14 2.14 6.94
CA SER A 205 6.95 1.38 6.56
C SER A 205 6.17 2.13 5.46
N PRO A 206 5.44 1.42 4.59
CA PRO A 206 4.48 2.04 3.68
C PRO A 206 3.44 2.80 4.50
N THR A 207 3.32 4.12 4.34
CA THR A 207 2.49 5.08 5.13
C THR A 207 3.12 5.74 6.36
N GLN A 208 4.38 5.45 6.68
CA GLN A 208 5.03 6.07 7.85
C GLN A 208 5.49 7.51 7.55
N ALA A 209 5.29 8.38 8.54
CA ALA A 209 5.89 9.70 8.61
C ALA A 209 7.18 9.65 9.45
N HIS A 210 8.21 10.37 9.00
CA HIS A 210 9.48 10.54 9.69
C HIS A 210 9.72 12.01 9.95
N MET A 211 9.99 12.36 11.20
CA MET A 211 10.52 13.66 11.59
C MET A 211 12.02 13.52 11.75
N LEU A 212 12.79 14.16 10.86
CA LEU A 212 14.25 14.10 10.91
C LEU A 212 14.76 15.07 11.97
N THR A 213 15.94 14.76 12.50
CA THR A 213 16.67 15.61 13.45
C THR A 213 17.56 16.63 12.75
N GLU A 214 17.73 16.54 11.44
CA GLU A 214 18.52 17.46 10.62
C GLU A 214 17.81 17.80 9.31
N TYR A 215 18.28 18.86 8.64
CA TYR A 215 17.88 19.13 7.26
C TYR A 215 18.74 18.31 6.31
N ILE A 216 18.09 17.56 5.43
CA ILE A 216 18.73 16.96 4.25
C ILE A 216 18.71 18.01 3.14
N VAL A 217 19.88 18.47 2.72
CA VAL A 217 20.01 19.63 1.83
C VAL A 217 20.77 19.26 0.56
N ASN A 218 20.15 19.51 -0.59
CA ASN A 218 20.72 19.27 -1.91
C ASN A 218 21.27 17.85 -2.13
N GLU A 219 20.62 16.84 -1.57
CA GLU A 219 21.01 15.43 -1.74
C GLU A 219 20.12 14.72 -2.77
N ASP A 220 20.70 13.81 -3.55
CA ASP A 220 19.96 12.90 -4.42
C ASP A 220 19.66 11.60 -3.66
N ILE A 221 18.39 11.41 -3.31
CA ILE A 221 17.93 10.31 -2.46
C ILE A 221 17.41 9.18 -3.34
N GLN A 222 18.04 8.00 -3.22
CA GLN A 222 17.60 6.80 -3.92
C GLN A 222 16.52 6.08 -3.11
N VAL A 223 15.44 5.68 -3.77
CA VAL A 223 14.31 4.97 -3.17
C VAL A 223 14.33 3.53 -3.62
N PHE A 224 14.28 2.62 -2.66
CA PHE A 224 14.19 1.18 -2.89
C PHE A 224 12.97 0.60 -2.17
N ALA A 225 12.31 -0.37 -2.79
CA ALA A 225 11.38 -1.26 -2.12
C ALA A 225 12.13 -2.52 -1.71
N HIS A 226 12.24 -2.75 -0.41
CA HIS A 226 12.81 -3.95 0.16
C HIS A 226 11.69 -4.95 0.44
N LEU A 227 11.63 -5.98 -0.39
CA LEU A 227 10.62 -7.04 -0.34
C LEU A 227 11.20 -8.22 0.42
N ARG A 228 10.42 -8.77 1.36
CA ARG A 228 10.74 -10.01 2.07
C ARG A 228 9.58 -10.97 1.98
N GLY A 229 9.87 -12.24 1.72
CA GLY A 229 8.87 -13.28 1.61
C GLY A 229 9.48 -14.67 1.80
N SER A 230 8.87 -15.66 1.18
CA SER A 230 9.31 -17.06 1.20
C SER A 230 9.73 -17.52 -0.19
N ASP A 231 10.14 -18.79 -0.31
CA ASP A 231 10.44 -19.42 -1.58
C ASP A 231 9.18 -19.63 -2.46
N ARG A 232 7.98 -19.31 -1.97
CA ARG A 232 6.68 -19.55 -2.63
C ARG A 232 5.78 -18.32 -2.69
N VAL A 233 5.94 -17.38 -1.76
CA VAL A 233 5.08 -16.21 -1.61
C VAL A 233 5.92 -14.96 -1.51
N THR A 234 5.55 -13.93 -2.28
CA THR A 234 6.15 -12.59 -2.24
C THR A 234 5.09 -11.57 -1.84
N PRO A 235 5.45 -10.50 -1.13
CA PRO A 235 4.60 -9.32 -1.06
C PRO A 235 4.50 -8.65 -2.44
N PHE A 236 3.49 -7.80 -2.61
CA PHE A 236 3.30 -7.00 -3.82
C PHE A 236 3.42 -5.51 -3.51
N VAL A 237 4.11 -4.79 -4.39
CA VAL A 237 4.16 -3.32 -4.37
C VAL A 237 3.49 -2.82 -5.63
N PHE A 238 2.44 -2.03 -5.45
CA PHE A 238 1.72 -1.43 -6.57
C PHE A 238 2.46 -0.20 -7.09
N PRO A 239 2.27 0.14 -8.38
CA PRO A 239 2.80 1.38 -8.94
C PRO A 239 2.36 2.61 -8.13
N GLY A 240 3.22 3.64 -8.10
CA GLY A 240 2.88 4.92 -7.46
C GLY A 240 3.38 5.05 -6.01
N VAL A 241 4.58 4.54 -5.70
CA VAL A 241 5.29 4.95 -4.47
C VAL A 241 5.49 6.46 -4.50
N GLN A 242 4.97 7.14 -3.50
CA GLN A 242 5.07 8.59 -3.32
C GLN A 242 5.88 8.91 -2.08
N VAL A 243 6.83 9.82 -2.23
CA VAL A 243 7.54 10.44 -1.11
C VAL A 243 7.11 11.90 -1.08
N ARG A 244 6.58 12.34 0.06
CA ARG A 244 6.25 13.75 0.30
C ARG A 244 7.27 14.31 1.28
N GLU A 245 8.00 15.31 0.84
CA GLU A 245 8.93 16.04 1.68
C GLU A 245 8.22 17.20 2.38
N GLY A 246 8.62 17.46 3.63
CA GLY A 246 8.27 18.64 4.37
C GLY A 246 9.53 19.42 4.72
N GLU A 247 9.44 20.75 4.62
CA GLU A 247 10.46 21.67 5.11
C GLU A 247 9.91 22.44 6.31
N LEU A 248 10.47 22.16 7.48
CA LEU A 248 10.25 22.94 8.69
C LEU A 248 10.87 24.32 8.50
N GLN A 249 10.08 25.37 8.64
CA GLN A 249 10.61 26.73 8.66
C GLN A 249 11.34 26.97 9.99
N PRO A 250 12.52 27.63 9.97
CA PRO A 250 13.31 27.86 11.18
C PRO A 250 12.63 28.85 12.14
N THR A 251 11.71 29.67 11.61
CA THR A 251 10.99 30.70 12.36
C THR A 251 9.50 30.63 12.05
N ALA A 252 8.65 30.84 13.06
CA ALA A 252 7.21 31.02 12.90
C ALA A 252 6.75 32.25 13.67
N ASN A 253 5.89 33.06 13.04
CA ASN A 253 5.33 34.26 13.64
C ASN A 253 3.81 34.08 13.81
N TYR A 254 3.32 34.29 15.01
CA TYR A 254 1.90 34.31 15.31
C TYR A 254 1.54 35.62 16.01
N GLU A 255 0.42 36.22 15.60
CA GLU A 255 -0.17 37.36 16.30
C GLU A 255 -1.60 37.01 16.67
N THR A 256 -1.97 37.28 17.92
CA THR A 256 -3.36 37.14 18.34
C THR A 256 -4.24 38.16 17.61
N ARG A 257 -5.54 37.90 17.59
CA ARG A 257 -6.53 38.96 17.32
C ARG A 257 -6.33 40.13 18.29
N SER A 258 -6.67 41.35 17.86
CA SER A 258 -6.77 42.48 18.77
C SER A 258 -7.86 42.24 19.81
N VAL A 259 -7.60 42.67 21.04
CA VAL A 259 -8.60 42.77 22.09
C VAL A 259 -8.71 44.24 22.47
N GLU A 260 -9.87 44.81 22.21
CA GLU A 260 -10.17 46.21 22.47
C GLU A 260 -10.59 46.44 23.92
N PHE A 261 -10.23 47.59 24.47
CA PHE A 261 -10.61 48.00 25.82
C PHE A 261 -10.66 49.53 25.91
N LYS A 262 -11.28 50.05 26.97
CA LYS A 262 -11.40 51.49 27.22
C LYS A 262 -10.28 52.01 28.09
N ASP A 263 -10.04 51.32 29.21
CA ASP A 263 -9.01 51.66 30.17
C ASP A 263 -8.26 50.39 30.55
N ALA A 264 -6.98 50.31 30.21
CA ALA A 264 -6.09 49.28 30.73
C ALA A 264 -4.73 49.88 31.05
N SER A 265 -4.10 49.37 32.10
CA SER A 265 -2.71 49.69 32.45
C SER A 265 -1.81 48.46 32.41
N LYS A 266 -2.38 47.28 32.16
CA LYS A 266 -1.67 46.01 32.19
C LYS A 266 -2.27 45.00 31.23
N VAL A 267 -1.39 44.32 30.50
CA VAL A 267 -1.75 43.20 29.63
C VAL A 267 -0.91 42.00 30.02
N VAL A 268 -1.57 40.86 30.21
CA VAL A 268 -0.92 39.62 30.61
C VAL A 268 -1.27 38.53 29.61
N THR A 269 -0.26 37.75 29.23
CA THR A 269 -0.44 36.56 28.39
C THR A 269 0.16 35.35 29.07
N THR A 270 -0.60 34.28 29.15
CA THR A 270 -0.16 32.97 29.63
C THR A 270 -0.16 31.99 28.47
N ILE A 271 0.88 31.19 28.36
CA ILE A 271 1.03 30.15 27.34
C ILE A 271 1.56 28.87 27.98
N GLU A 272 1.26 27.74 27.37
CA GLU A 272 1.96 26.49 27.65
C GLU A 272 3.02 26.29 26.57
N ALA A 273 4.29 26.25 26.97
CA ALA A 273 5.41 26.23 26.06
C ALA A 273 6.24 24.96 26.25
N LYS A 274 6.45 24.23 25.15
CA LYS A 274 7.44 23.15 25.05
C LYS A 274 8.61 23.68 24.24
N LEU A 275 9.74 23.92 24.90
CA LEU A 275 10.92 24.50 24.29
C LEU A 275 12.12 23.56 24.50
N PRO A 276 12.31 22.56 23.63
CA PRO A 276 13.50 21.72 23.65
C PRO A 276 14.79 22.55 23.55
N SER A 277 15.91 22.01 24.05
CA SER A 277 17.21 22.67 23.96
C SER A 277 17.57 22.99 22.51
N GLY A 278 17.90 24.25 22.22
CA GLY A 278 18.14 24.75 20.85
C GLY A 278 16.91 25.39 20.18
N SER A 279 15.77 25.47 20.86
CA SER A 279 14.60 26.24 20.42
C SER A 279 14.32 27.44 21.33
N SER A 280 13.54 28.40 20.84
CA SER A 280 13.13 29.56 21.66
C SER A 280 11.75 30.10 21.24
N ALA A 281 11.11 30.78 22.18
CA ALA A 281 9.92 31.59 21.96
C ALA A 281 10.17 33.01 22.48
N GLN A 282 9.96 34.01 21.63
CA GLN A 282 9.97 35.42 22.01
C GLN A 282 8.53 35.92 22.04
N ILE A 283 8.12 36.44 23.20
CA ILE A 283 6.79 37.00 23.40
C ILE A 283 6.89 38.52 23.44
N SER A 284 6.07 39.18 22.64
CA SER A 284 5.93 40.63 22.66
C SER A 284 4.47 41.01 22.79
N ILE A 285 4.17 42.02 23.59
CA ILE A 285 2.80 42.49 23.83
C ILE A 285 2.71 43.95 23.37
N GLY A 286 1.65 44.31 22.67
CA GLY A 286 1.46 45.68 22.19
C GLY A 286 0.36 45.86 21.17
N VAL A 287 0.50 46.93 20.39
CA VAL A 287 -0.41 47.27 19.29
C VAL A 287 0.28 47.08 17.95
N GLN A 288 -0.49 47.16 16.87
CA GLN A 288 0.07 47.08 15.53
C GLN A 288 1.12 48.18 15.31
N GLY A 289 2.38 47.78 15.10
CA GLY A 289 3.51 48.70 14.89
C GLY A 289 4.28 49.07 16.17
N ASP A 290 3.76 48.79 17.36
CA ASP A 290 4.42 49.03 18.66
C ASP A 290 4.30 47.81 19.58
N PHE A 291 5.15 46.81 19.33
CA PHE A 291 5.30 45.63 20.16
C PHE A 291 6.52 45.76 21.06
N VAL A 292 6.34 45.49 22.36
CA VAL A 292 7.43 45.44 23.33
C VAL A 292 7.67 44.00 23.74
N GLN A 293 8.91 43.53 23.60
CA GLN A 293 9.30 42.19 24.06
C GLN A 293 9.23 42.12 25.58
N VAL A 294 8.64 41.04 26.10
CA VAL A 294 8.43 40.82 27.53
C VAL A 294 9.08 39.51 27.97
N ALA A 295 9.64 39.51 29.17
CA ALA A 295 10.18 38.31 29.80
C ALA A 295 9.07 37.59 30.61
N PRO A 296 9.17 36.26 30.80
CA PRO A 296 8.22 35.57 31.66
C PRO A 296 8.42 36.03 33.12
N ILE A 297 7.31 36.38 33.78
CA ILE A 297 7.28 36.74 35.21
C ILE A 297 7.09 35.51 36.10
N GLU A 298 6.53 34.44 35.53
CA GLU A 298 6.27 33.18 36.21
C GLU A 298 6.43 32.03 35.20
N ALA A 299 6.97 30.91 35.67
CA ALA A 299 7.12 29.69 34.89
C ALA A 299 6.88 28.46 35.78
N THR A 300 5.80 27.73 35.52
CA THR A 300 5.39 26.55 36.29
C THR A 300 5.48 25.30 35.42
N PRO A 301 6.33 24.32 35.75
CA PRO A 301 6.43 23.07 34.99
C PRO A 301 5.12 22.27 35.06
N LEU A 302 4.64 21.79 33.92
CA LEU A 302 3.45 20.94 33.81
C LEU A 302 3.77 19.45 33.59
N GLY A 303 5.03 19.14 33.21
CA GLY A 303 5.47 17.78 32.87
C GLY A 303 5.85 17.65 31.38
N ASP A 304 6.51 16.56 31.01
CA ASP A 304 6.89 16.22 29.62
C ASP A 304 7.62 17.33 28.83
N GLY A 305 8.37 18.19 29.54
CA GLY A 305 9.09 19.32 28.96
C GLY A 305 8.21 20.53 28.62
N VAL A 306 6.95 20.54 29.06
CA VAL A 306 6.02 21.67 28.96
C VAL A 306 6.06 22.49 30.24
N ALA A 307 6.11 23.82 30.09
CA ALA A 307 5.96 24.76 31.20
C ALA A 307 4.89 25.80 30.86
N GLU A 308 4.00 26.08 31.82
CA GLU A 308 3.13 27.24 31.76
C GLU A 308 3.95 28.49 32.07
N GLN A 309 3.94 29.47 31.18
CA GLN A 309 4.70 30.71 31.32
C GLN A 309 3.76 31.91 31.23
N THR A 310 3.86 32.81 32.19
CA THR A 310 3.07 34.04 32.28
C THR A 310 3.96 35.23 31.94
N TYR A 311 3.48 36.10 31.05
CA TYR A 311 4.17 37.29 30.56
C TYR A 311 3.32 38.52 30.83
N GLU A 312 3.96 39.63 31.15
CA GLU A 312 3.28 40.87 31.51
C GLU A 312 3.94 42.08 30.83
N ARG A 313 3.10 42.95 30.24
CA ARG A 313 3.48 44.32 29.90
C ARG A 313 2.80 45.25 30.91
N PRO A 314 3.52 45.71 31.95
CA PRO A 314 3.02 46.76 32.83
C PRO A 314 3.02 48.11 32.11
N ASP A 315 2.39 49.10 32.72
CA ASP A 315 2.31 50.49 32.23
C ASP A 315 1.89 50.57 30.75
N TYR A 316 0.85 49.80 30.41
CA TYR A 316 0.34 49.77 29.04
C TYR A 316 -0.14 51.18 28.63
N PRO A 317 0.35 51.75 27.51
CA PRO A 317 0.06 53.15 27.18
C PRO A 317 -1.43 53.44 27.05
N GLU A 318 -1.92 54.48 27.72
CA GLU A 318 -3.35 54.88 27.67
C GLU A 318 -3.83 55.23 26.26
N ALA A 319 -2.92 55.64 25.38
CA ALA A 319 -3.21 55.92 23.97
C ALA A 319 -3.55 54.65 23.16
N ASN A 320 -3.15 53.47 23.65
CA ASN A 320 -3.41 52.20 23.00
C ASN A 320 -4.75 51.65 23.48
N LEU A 321 -5.74 51.58 22.57
CA LEU A 321 -7.09 51.07 22.85
C LEU A 321 -7.28 49.59 22.46
N ASP A 322 -6.23 48.95 21.97
CA ASP A 322 -6.17 47.52 21.71
C ASP A 322 -4.89 46.88 22.26
N ALA A 323 -4.90 45.56 22.39
CA ALA A 323 -3.73 44.77 22.73
C ALA A 323 -3.69 43.48 21.92
N ARG A 324 -2.47 43.08 21.58
CA ARG A 324 -2.12 41.87 20.85
C ARG A 324 -0.88 41.25 21.47
N THR A 325 -0.79 39.94 21.38
CA THR A 325 0.44 39.22 21.68
C THR A 325 1.02 38.67 20.39
N ARG A 326 2.28 39.03 20.13
CA ARG A 326 3.11 38.47 19.06
C ARG A 326 4.03 37.41 19.66
N ILE A 327 4.06 36.26 19.02
CA ILE A 327 4.92 35.13 19.34
C ILE A 327 5.82 34.87 18.15
N VAL A 328 7.12 34.91 18.38
CA VAL A 328 8.14 34.52 17.39
C VAL A 328 8.82 33.26 17.91
N LEU A 329 8.58 32.14 17.24
CA LEU A 329 9.24 30.87 17.52
C LEU A 329 10.46 30.72 16.65
N ASN A 330 11.54 30.19 17.22
CA ASN A 330 12.71 29.75 16.48
C ASN A 330 13.05 28.30 16.87
N GLY A 331 13.34 27.47 15.88
CA GLY A 331 13.62 26.06 16.10
C GLY A 331 14.47 25.43 14.99
N THR A 332 14.76 24.15 15.19
CA THR A 332 15.45 23.30 14.23
C THR A 332 14.73 21.94 14.14
N PRO A 333 15.02 21.10 13.15
CA PRO A 333 14.42 19.76 13.07
C PRO A 333 14.65 18.92 14.34
N ALA A 334 15.81 19.06 15.01
CA ALA A 334 16.12 18.43 16.31
C ALA A 334 15.44 19.09 17.51
N ALA A 335 15.07 20.37 17.43
CA ALA A 335 14.52 21.15 18.53
C ALA A 335 13.30 21.95 18.06
N ARG A 336 12.13 21.30 18.08
CA ARG A 336 10.87 21.86 17.58
C ARG A 336 10.09 22.52 18.73
N PRO A 337 9.94 23.85 18.75
CA PRO A 337 9.14 24.53 19.77
C PRO A 337 7.65 24.32 19.51
N GLU A 338 6.87 24.14 20.57
CA GLU A 338 5.40 24.05 20.52
C GLU A 338 4.81 25.00 21.56
N ILE A 339 3.79 25.76 21.17
CA ILE A 339 3.01 26.63 22.06
C ILE A 339 1.54 26.21 21.99
N SER A 340 0.91 26.03 23.14
CA SER A 340 -0.50 25.69 23.29
C SER A 340 -1.18 26.57 24.33
N ASN A 341 -2.52 26.48 24.38
CA ASN A 341 -3.34 27.05 25.45
C ASN A 341 -3.08 28.54 25.77
N LEU A 342 -2.90 29.34 24.71
CA LEU A 342 -2.71 30.78 24.84
C LEU A 342 -3.93 31.43 25.48
N ARG A 343 -3.70 32.18 26.56
CA ARG A 343 -4.69 32.96 27.31
C ARG A 343 -4.18 34.40 27.43
N MET A 344 -4.98 35.37 27.02
CA MET A 344 -4.65 36.80 27.20
C MET A 344 -5.75 37.47 28.03
N TRP A 345 -5.35 38.25 29.03
CA TRP A 345 -6.26 39.09 29.79
C TRP A 345 -5.68 40.48 30.00
N ILE A 346 -6.58 41.42 30.18
CA ILE A 346 -6.30 42.85 30.23
C ILE A 346 -6.93 43.38 31.52
N SER A 347 -6.20 44.20 32.26
CA SER A 347 -6.70 44.79 33.50
C SER A 347 -6.28 46.25 33.64
N LYS A 348 -7.10 46.98 34.40
CA LYS A 348 -6.76 48.28 34.95
C LYS A 348 -6.33 48.06 36.39
N VAL A 349 -5.07 48.37 36.69
CA VAL A 349 -4.59 48.49 38.06
C VAL A 349 -5.19 49.78 38.63
N ALA A 350 -5.92 49.65 39.74
CA ALA A 350 -6.66 50.73 40.39
C ALA A 350 -5.76 51.71 41.14
#